data_AF-A0A246GA19-F1
#
_entry.id   AF-A0A246GA19-F1
#
_cell.length_a   1.000
_cell.length_b   1.000
_cell.length_c   1.000
_cell.angle_alpha   90.00
_cell.angle_beta   90.00
_cell.angle_gamma   90.00
#
_symmetry.space_group_name_H-M   'P 1'
#
loop_
_entity.id
_entity.type
_entity.pdbx_description
1 polymer ?
#
loop_
_entity_poly.entity_id
_entity_poly.type
_entity_poly.pdbx_seq_one_letter_code
_entity_poly.pdbx_strand_id
1 'polypeptide(L)'
;MVNRILMGVSTVLAIVLTSNFSFRKFDSTSFEPIKIAQDTIKKDSLNPISDSLSIEEGLYNYKLYKSKGHASYYANRFNGRKTASGERFYNHKFTAAHRKLPFGTKVRITNLKNGRKIIVKINDRGPHIRNREIDLSHKAFQHLAKGKGGGEMPVKIEIAIKKEKK
;
A
#
# COMPACT_ATOMS: atom_id res chain seq x y z
N MET A 1 78.11 -13.53 20.21
CA MET A 1 77.37 -12.68 21.16
C MET A 1 76.05 -12.30 20.48
N VAL A 2 74.92 -12.74 21.05
CA VAL A 2 73.52 -12.28 20.87
C VAL A 2 72.77 -12.56 19.55
N ASN A 3 71.75 -13.44 19.66
CA ASN A 3 70.36 -13.46 19.12
C ASN A 3 70.01 -12.67 17.83
N ARG A 4 69.06 -13.09 16.98
CA ARG A 4 67.60 -13.14 17.24
C ARG A 4 66.88 -13.86 16.07
N ILE A 5 66.08 -14.89 16.35
CA ILE A 5 64.60 -14.93 16.36
C ILE A 5 63.93 -15.00 14.97
N LEU A 6 63.44 -16.21 14.72
CA LEU A 6 62.38 -16.66 13.82
C LEU A 6 61.02 -16.04 14.20
N MET A 7 60.30 -15.46 13.22
CA MET A 7 58.83 -15.25 13.14
C MET A 7 58.62 -14.45 11.83
N GLY A 8 57.88 -14.88 10.80
CA GLY A 8 56.56 -15.49 10.81
C GLY A 8 55.52 -14.41 10.51
N VAL A 9 54.67 -14.66 9.50
CA VAL A 9 53.37 -14.01 9.20
C VAL A 9 53.34 -12.94 8.09
N SER A 10 53.06 -13.44 6.88
CA SER A 10 52.00 -13.00 5.94
C SER A 10 51.48 -11.57 6.07
N THR A 11 51.97 -10.67 5.20
CA THR A 11 51.40 -9.33 5.02
C THR A 11 50.32 -9.36 3.94
N VAL A 12 49.13 -8.96 4.39
CA VAL A 12 47.85 -8.89 3.69
C VAL A 12 47.83 -7.80 2.59
N LEU A 13 47.17 -8.17 1.50
CA LEU A 13 46.70 -7.36 0.38
C LEU A 13 45.88 -6.13 0.83
N ALA A 14 46.27 -4.93 0.38
CA ALA A 14 45.40 -3.75 0.41
C ALA A 14 45.61 -2.90 -0.86
N ILE A 15 44.75 -3.11 -1.85
CA ILE A 15 44.62 -2.26 -3.04
C ILE A 15 43.82 -1.01 -2.61
N VAL A 16 44.47 0.14 -2.53
CA VAL A 16 43.80 1.43 -2.28
C VAL A 16 43.35 2.00 -3.61
N LEU A 17 42.07 1.84 -3.94
CA LEU A 17 41.40 2.59 -5.00
C LEU A 17 41.05 3.98 -4.47
N THR A 18 41.89 4.98 -4.76
CA THR A 18 41.52 6.39 -4.57
C THR A 18 40.65 6.84 -5.73
N SER A 19 39.32 6.67 -5.61
CA SER A 19 38.38 7.33 -6.51
C SER A 19 38.29 8.81 -6.15
N ASN A 20 38.59 9.70 -7.10
CA ASN A 20 38.37 11.14 -7.01
C ASN A 20 36.88 11.44 -6.81
N PHE A 21 36.46 11.56 -5.54
CA PHE A 21 35.13 12.03 -5.19
C PHE A 21 35.12 13.56 -5.18
N SER A 22 34.89 14.17 -6.34
CA SER A 22 34.69 15.62 -6.42
C SER A 22 33.32 15.96 -5.84
N PHE A 23 33.31 16.41 -4.58
CA PHE A 23 32.14 16.97 -3.92
C PHE A 23 31.78 18.30 -4.62
N ARG A 24 30.77 18.29 -5.52
CA ARG A 24 30.17 19.54 -5.98
C ARG A 24 29.39 20.14 -4.81
N LYS A 25 29.85 21.28 -4.30
CA LYS A 25 29.03 22.12 -3.42
C LYS A 25 27.76 22.49 -4.19
N PHE A 26 26.60 22.12 -3.66
CA PHE A 26 25.33 22.59 -4.16
C PHE A 26 25.19 24.04 -3.71
N ASP A 27 25.41 24.96 -4.63
CA ASP A 27 25.27 26.40 -4.38
C ASP A 27 23.78 26.70 -4.17
N SER A 28 23.40 27.05 -2.94
CA SER A 28 22.05 27.46 -2.60
C SER A 28 21.89 28.94 -2.92
N THR A 29 21.83 29.28 -4.20
CA THR A 29 21.56 30.64 -4.66
C THR A 29 20.41 30.65 -5.67
N SER A 30 19.36 31.38 -5.26
CA SER A 30 18.17 31.81 -6.02
C SER A 30 17.34 30.72 -6.70
N PHE A 31 16.43 30.12 -5.93
CA PHE A 31 15.13 29.76 -6.49
C PHE A 31 14.36 31.06 -6.73
N GLU A 32 14.38 31.56 -7.96
CA GLU A 32 13.37 32.51 -8.43
C GLU A 32 11.99 31.86 -8.26
N PRO A 33 11.01 32.52 -7.61
CA PRO A 33 9.68 31.96 -7.49
C PRO A 33 9.08 31.83 -8.89
N ILE A 34 8.71 30.61 -9.27
CA ILE A 34 7.95 30.34 -10.50
C ILE A 34 6.67 31.18 -10.44
N LYS A 35 6.58 32.25 -11.24
CA LYS A 35 5.32 32.93 -11.51
C LYS A 35 4.43 31.95 -12.25
N ILE A 36 3.54 31.30 -11.50
CA ILE A 36 2.47 30.48 -12.07
C ILE A 36 1.57 31.46 -12.82
N ALA A 37 1.66 31.45 -14.16
CA ALA A 37 0.65 32.03 -15.01
C ALA A 37 -0.70 31.43 -14.59
N GLN A 38 -1.67 32.29 -14.28
CA GLN A 38 -3.04 31.87 -14.00
C GLN A 38 -3.68 31.40 -15.31
N ASP A 39 -3.36 30.18 -15.74
CA ASP A 39 -4.16 29.49 -16.73
C ASP A 39 -5.40 28.94 -16.02
N THR A 40 -6.57 29.28 -16.57
CA THR A 40 -7.88 29.13 -15.95
C THR A 40 -8.36 27.69 -16.10
N ILE A 41 -7.64 26.74 -15.50
CA ILE A 41 -8.16 25.39 -15.32
C ILE A 41 -8.75 25.34 -13.92
N LYS A 42 -10.09 25.37 -13.87
CA LYS A 42 -10.86 25.11 -12.66
C LYS A 42 -10.29 23.90 -11.94
N LYS A 43 -10.02 24.08 -10.64
CA LYS A 43 -9.47 23.11 -9.69
C LYS A 43 -10.49 22.01 -9.33
N ASP A 44 -11.19 21.47 -10.33
CA ASP A 44 -12.18 20.38 -10.20
C ASP A 44 -11.78 19.12 -10.99
N SER A 45 -10.63 19.11 -11.68
CA SER A 45 -10.14 17.98 -12.47
C SER A 45 -9.12 17.10 -11.72
N LEU A 46 -9.42 16.74 -10.46
CA LEU A 46 -8.80 15.58 -9.81
C LEU A 46 -9.81 14.45 -9.63
N ASN A 47 -10.41 14.02 -10.74
CA ASN A 47 -11.02 12.69 -10.88
C ASN A 47 -10.23 11.79 -11.85
N PRO A 48 -8.92 11.53 -11.66
CA PRO A 48 -8.26 10.44 -12.38
C PRO A 48 -8.66 9.05 -11.87
N ILE A 49 -9.52 8.96 -10.84
CA ILE A 49 -9.93 7.68 -10.22
C ILE A 49 -11.24 7.15 -10.83
N SER A 50 -12.14 8.01 -11.34
CA SER A 50 -13.42 7.55 -11.92
C SER A 50 -13.24 6.72 -13.17
N ASP A 51 -12.27 7.07 -14.02
CA ASP A 51 -12.08 6.43 -15.32
C ASP A 51 -11.36 5.08 -15.21
N SER A 52 -10.55 4.87 -14.17
CA SER A 52 -9.94 3.56 -13.90
C SER A 52 -10.91 2.60 -13.18
N LEU A 53 -11.84 3.13 -12.36
CA LEU A 53 -12.85 2.31 -11.68
C LEU A 53 -13.89 1.75 -12.66
N SER A 54 -14.26 2.50 -13.70
CA SER A 54 -15.17 2.03 -14.74
C SER A 54 -14.55 0.90 -15.59
N ILE A 55 -13.25 0.98 -15.89
CA ILE A 55 -12.50 -0.07 -16.59
C ILE A 55 -12.44 -1.37 -15.75
N GLU A 56 -12.27 -1.29 -14.43
CA GLU A 56 -12.27 -2.49 -13.59
C GLU A 56 -13.68 -3.10 -13.38
N GLU A 57 -14.76 -2.32 -13.38
CA GLU A 57 -16.12 -2.87 -13.26
C GLU A 57 -16.45 -3.85 -14.41
N GLY A 58 -15.98 -3.56 -15.62
CA GLY A 58 -16.17 -4.42 -16.79
C GLY A 58 -15.36 -5.72 -16.76
N LEU A 59 -14.25 -5.75 -16.01
CA LEU A 59 -13.26 -6.83 -16.04
C LEU A 59 -13.60 -8.02 -15.14
N TYR A 60 -14.45 -7.84 -14.12
CA TYR A 60 -14.74 -8.89 -13.15
C TYR A 60 -16.23 -9.26 -13.13
N ASN A 61 -16.50 -10.55 -12.92
CA ASN A 61 -17.75 -11.03 -12.36
C ASN A 61 -17.64 -11.03 -10.83
N TYR A 62 -18.75 -10.80 -10.12
CA TYR A 62 -18.75 -10.73 -8.66
C TYR A 62 -19.61 -11.83 -8.07
N LYS A 63 -19.01 -12.69 -7.25
CA LYS A 63 -19.71 -13.73 -6.49
C LYS A 63 -19.91 -13.27 -5.05
N LEU A 64 -21.15 -13.31 -4.57
CA LEU A 64 -21.45 -12.97 -3.17
C LEU A 64 -20.68 -13.90 -2.22
N TYR A 65 -19.93 -13.31 -1.30
CA TYR A 65 -19.29 -14.04 -0.19
C TYR A 65 -20.03 -13.79 1.13
N LYS A 66 -20.35 -12.52 1.43
CA LYS A 66 -21.07 -12.13 2.64
C LYS A 66 -21.96 -10.93 2.36
N SER A 67 -23.27 -11.04 2.63
CA SER A 67 -24.24 -9.96 2.41
C SER A 67 -24.17 -8.87 3.48
N LYS A 68 -23.93 -9.25 4.74
CA LYS A 68 -23.80 -8.36 5.90
C LYS A 68 -22.62 -8.81 6.75
N GLY A 69 -21.52 -8.06 6.68
CA GLY A 69 -20.35 -8.18 7.55
C GLY A 69 -19.96 -6.82 8.12
N HIS A 70 -18.98 -6.79 9.02
CA HIS A 70 -18.40 -5.55 9.51
C HIS A 70 -16.95 -5.43 9.05
N ALA A 71 -16.61 -4.27 8.51
CA ALA A 71 -15.25 -3.89 8.17
C ALA A 71 -14.70 -2.94 9.23
N SER A 72 -13.43 -3.10 9.59
CA SER A 72 -12.66 -2.06 10.28
C SER A 72 -11.42 -1.69 9.47
N TYR A 73 -10.47 -0.97 10.06
CA TYR A 73 -9.20 -0.70 9.41
C TYR A 73 -8.01 -0.83 10.36
N TYR A 74 -6.83 -1.08 9.78
CA TYR A 74 -5.58 -1.20 10.51
C TYR A 74 -5.18 0.11 11.21
N ALA A 75 -4.68 -0.01 12.44
CA ALA A 75 -4.01 1.07 13.13
C ALA A 75 -2.67 1.44 12.45
N ASN A 76 -2.24 2.70 12.58
CA ASN A 76 -1.04 3.20 11.90
C ASN A 76 0.27 2.45 12.26
N ARG A 77 0.35 1.89 13.48
CA ARG A 77 1.52 1.13 13.96
C ARG A 77 1.88 -0.09 13.10
N PHE A 78 0.96 -0.60 12.29
CA PHE A 78 1.20 -1.73 11.40
C PHE A 78 1.88 -1.35 10.09
N ASN A 79 1.87 -0.06 9.71
CA ASN A 79 2.45 0.43 8.47
C ASN A 79 3.93 0.03 8.35
N GLY A 80 4.31 -0.58 7.23
CA GLY A 80 5.65 -1.09 6.95
C GLY A 80 5.95 -2.50 7.49
N ARG A 81 5.09 -3.10 8.33
CA ARG A 81 5.30 -4.47 8.86
C ARG A 81 4.97 -5.54 7.81
N LYS A 82 5.54 -6.73 7.96
CA LYS A 82 5.18 -7.89 7.12
C LYS A 82 3.77 -8.38 7.48
N THR A 83 2.99 -8.71 6.48
CA THR A 83 1.70 -9.41 6.59
C THR A 83 1.92 -10.92 6.59
N ALA A 84 0.85 -11.69 6.83
CA ALA A 84 0.85 -13.14 6.72
C ALA A 84 1.12 -13.66 5.30
N SER A 85 0.93 -12.85 4.25
CA SER A 85 1.37 -13.22 2.90
C SER A 85 2.86 -12.98 2.64
N GLY A 86 3.59 -12.39 3.60
CA GLY A 86 4.98 -11.98 3.47
C GLY A 86 5.19 -10.59 2.85
N GLU A 87 4.15 -9.96 2.29
CA GLU A 87 4.22 -8.60 1.75
C GLU A 87 4.34 -7.56 2.88
N ARG A 88 4.92 -6.38 2.62
CA ARG A 88 4.84 -5.27 3.58
C ARG A 88 3.49 -4.56 3.48
N PHE A 89 2.82 -4.42 4.61
CA PHE A 89 1.58 -3.65 4.75
C PHE A 89 1.84 -2.16 4.61
N TYR A 90 0.95 -1.45 3.90
CA TYR A 90 0.95 0.01 3.86
C TYR A 90 -0.46 0.57 3.85
N ASN A 91 -0.68 1.62 4.66
CA ASN A 91 -1.97 2.27 4.80
C ASN A 91 -2.49 2.92 3.52
N HIS A 92 -1.60 3.29 2.59
CA HIS A 92 -1.94 3.95 1.33
C HIS A 92 -2.27 2.97 0.18
N LYS A 93 -2.23 1.65 0.40
CA LYS A 93 -2.57 0.63 -0.62
C LYS A 93 -4.02 0.18 -0.48
N PHE A 94 -4.58 -0.47 -1.50
CA PHE A 94 -5.91 -1.09 -1.44
C PHE A 94 -5.79 -2.59 -1.09
N THR A 95 -5.52 -2.87 0.18
CA THR A 95 -5.32 -4.23 0.70
C THR A 95 -6.17 -4.48 1.94
N ALA A 96 -6.36 -5.75 2.29
CA ALA A 96 -7.13 -6.15 3.47
C ALA A 96 -6.66 -7.47 4.09
N ALA A 97 -6.96 -7.63 5.39
CA ALA A 97 -6.88 -8.89 6.12
C ALA A 97 -8.21 -9.64 6.06
N HIS A 98 -8.13 -10.94 5.80
CA HIS A 98 -9.29 -11.82 5.89
C HIS A 98 -8.89 -13.21 6.39
N ARG A 99 -9.78 -13.85 7.18
CA ARG A 99 -9.48 -15.09 7.94
C ARG A 99 -9.22 -16.29 7.03
N LYS A 100 -10.04 -16.46 5.99
CA LYS A 100 -10.07 -17.69 5.17
C LYS A 100 -9.76 -17.50 3.68
N LEU A 101 -10.16 -16.36 3.09
CA LEU A 101 -9.90 -16.08 1.67
C LEU A 101 -8.39 -16.25 1.33
N PRO A 102 -8.08 -16.92 0.20
CA PRO A 102 -6.71 -17.06 -0.27
C PRO A 102 -6.02 -15.69 -0.45
N PHE A 103 -4.71 -15.64 -0.22
CA PHE A 103 -3.95 -14.44 -0.55
C PHE A 103 -4.01 -14.17 -2.06
N GLY A 104 -4.00 -12.89 -2.44
CA GLY A 104 -4.17 -12.45 -3.82
C GLY A 104 -5.63 -12.34 -4.27
N THR A 105 -6.59 -12.93 -3.54
CA THR A 105 -8.01 -12.77 -3.84
C THR A 105 -8.37 -11.28 -3.88
N LYS A 106 -8.96 -10.84 -4.99
CA LYS A 106 -9.58 -9.52 -5.08
C LYS A 106 -11.01 -9.60 -4.58
N VAL A 107 -11.41 -8.67 -3.73
CA VAL A 107 -12.77 -8.57 -3.22
C VAL A 107 -13.31 -7.16 -3.42
N ARG A 108 -14.56 -7.08 -3.88
CA ARG A 108 -15.34 -5.85 -3.87
C ARG A 108 -15.99 -5.69 -2.50
N ILE A 109 -15.70 -4.56 -1.88
CA ILE A 109 -16.29 -4.17 -0.60
C ILE A 109 -17.26 -3.05 -0.88
N THR A 110 -18.51 -3.23 -0.49
CA THR A 110 -19.55 -2.21 -0.58
C THR A 110 -19.96 -1.77 0.81
N ASN A 111 -19.87 -0.48 1.11
CA ASN A 111 -20.41 0.08 2.34
C ASN A 111 -21.94 0.12 2.24
N LEU A 112 -22.61 -0.60 3.15
CA LEU A 112 -24.06 -0.75 3.13
C LEU A 112 -24.82 0.55 3.48
N LYS A 113 -24.15 1.51 4.12
CA LYS A 113 -24.78 2.79 4.51
C LYS A 113 -24.89 3.79 3.36
N ASN A 114 -23.95 3.76 2.42
CA ASN A 114 -23.84 4.80 1.37
C ASN A 114 -23.64 4.25 -0.05
N GLY A 115 -23.63 2.92 -0.22
CA GLY A 115 -23.49 2.25 -1.52
C GLY A 115 -22.11 2.38 -2.18
N ARG A 116 -21.15 3.06 -1.55
CA ARG A 116 -19.80 3.21 -2.11
C ARG A 116 -19.11 1.85 -2.12
N LYS A 117 -18.31 1.63 -3.16
CA LYS A 117 -17.63 0.37 -3.41
C LYS A 117 -16.17 0.58 -3.80
N ILE A 118 -15.32 -0.35 -3.41
CA ILE A 118 -13.91 -0.43 -3.80
C ILE A 118 -13.52 -1.88 -3.99
N ILE A 119 -12.42 -2.12 -4.70
CA ILE A 119 -11.78 -3.43 -4.80
C ILE A 119 -10.49 -3.41 -3.97
N VAL A 120 -10.28 -4.44 -3.17
CA VAL A 120 -9.04 -4.62 -2.38
C VAL A 120 -8.48 -6.02 -2.60
N LYS A 121 -7.16 -6.16 -2.45
CA LYS A 121 -6.46 -7.46 -2.48
C LYS A 121 -6.31 -8.02 -1.06
N ILE A 122 -6.67 -9.28 -0.85
CA ILE A 122 -6.39 -9.99 0.41
C ILE A 122 -4.90 -10.31 0.48
N ASN A 123 -4.19 -9.81 1.48
CA ASN A 123 -2.77 -10.09 1.68
C ASN A 123 -2.38 -10.32 3.15
N ASP A 124 -3.36 -10.43 4.04
CA ASP A 124 -3.09 -10.68 5.46
C ASP A 124 -4.18 -11.54 6.12
N ARG A 125 -3.92 -12.00 7.35
CA ARG A 125 -4.84 -12.79 8.18
C ARG A 125 -5.39 -11.97 9.34
N GLY A 126 -6.57 -12.38 9.79
CA GLY A 126 -7.43 -11.61 10.68
C GLY A 126 -8.75 -11.28 9.98
N PRO A 127 -9.67 -10.54 10.63
CA PRO A 127 -9.57 -10.04 12.00
C PRO A 127 -9.64 -11.19 13.02
N HIS A 128 -8.95 -11.05 14.15
CA HIS A 128 -9.03 -11.98 15.29
C HIS A 128 -10.08 -11.55 16.33
N ILE A 129 -10.74 -10.41 16.10
CA ILE A 129 -11.83 -9.90 16.93
C ILE A 129 -13.15 -10.49 16.42
N ARG A 130 -14.02 -10.89 17.36
CA ARG A 130 -15.38 -11.37 17.02
C ARG A 130 -16.16 -10.28 16.29
N ASN A 131 -17.12 -10.70 15.47
CA ASN A 131 -18.02 -9.82 14.70
C ASN A 131 -17.37 -8.91 13.64
N ARG A 132 -16.05 -8.99 13.41
CA ARG A 132 -15.39 -8.32 12.27
C ARG A 132 -15.03 -9.32 11.19
N GLU A 133 -15.48 -9.05 9.98
CA GLU A 133 -15.26 -9.92 8.83
C GLU A 133 -13.96 -9.58 8.10
N ILE A 134 -13.60 -8.28 8.03
CA ILE A 134 -12.47 -7.82 7.23
C ILE A 134 -11.82 -6.57 7.85
N ASP A 135 -10.48 -6.51 7.85
CA ASP A 135 -9.74 -5.30 8.25
C ASP A 135 -9.10 -4.68 7.00
N LEU A 136 -9.53 -3.48 6.64
CA LEU A 136 -9.07 -2.75 5.46
C LEU A 136 -7.81 -1.93 5.77
N SER A 137 -7.03 -1.59 4.74
CA SER A 137 -6.07 -0.48 4.87
C SER A 137 -6.81 0.83 5.18
N HIS A 138 -6.11 1.79 5.78
CA HIS A 138 -6.70 3.09 6.09
C HIS A 138 -7.24 3.80 4.85
N LYS A 139 -6.47 3.82 3.73
CA LYS A 139 -6.93 4.42 2.48
C LYS A 139 -8.20 3.75 1.95
N ALA A 140 -8.24 2.42 1.92
CA ALA A 140 -9.42 1.68 1.47
C ALA A 140 -10.66 2.03 2.32
N PHE A 141 -10.52 2.05 3.64
CA PHE A 141 -11.62 2.40 4.54
C PHE A 141 -12.11 3.84 4.32
N GLN A 142 -11.22 4.82 4.19
CA GLN A 142 -11.59 6.22 3.96
C GLN A 142 -12.29 6.43 2.61
N HIS A 143 -11.90 5.68 1.59
CA HIS A 143 -12.62 5.64 0.31
C HIS A 143 -14.05 5.12 0.43
N LEU A 144 -14.41 4.39 1.49
CA LEU A 144 -15.78 3.93 1.74
C LEU A 144 -16.53 4.83 2.74
N ALA A 145 -15.86 5.35 3.76
CA ALA A 145 -16.50 6.02 4.90
C ALA A 145 -17.14 7.39 4.56
N LYS A 146 -16.46 8.22 3.75
CA LYS A 146 -16.85 9.62 3.46
C LYS A 146 -17.09 10.44 4.75
N GLY A 147 -16.03 11.01 5.32
CA GLY A 147 -16.08 11.87 6.53
C GLY A 147 -15.37 11.27 7.75
N LYS A 148 -15.60 11.82 8.95
CA LYS A 148 -15.17 11.23 10.23
C LYS A 148 -16.00 9.98 10.53
N GLY A 149 -15.89 8.94 9.70
CA GLY A 149 -16.51 7.66 9.94
C GLY A 149 -15.95 7.03 11.22
N GLY A 150 -16.79 6.31 11.96
CA GLY A 150 -16.36 5.51 13.10
C GLY A 150 -15.29 4.47 12.72
N GLY A 151 -14.71 3.77 13.70
CA GLY A 151 -13.66 2.76 13.49
C GLY A 151 -14.10 1.53 12.69
N GLU A 152 -15.38 1.43 12.33
CA GLU A 152 -15.99 0.30 11.67
C GLU A 152 -17.21 0.71 10.81
N MET A 153 -17.58 -0.15 9.85
CA MET A 153 -18.78 0.03 9.02
C MET A 153 -19.39 -1.30 8.59
N PRO A 154 -20.72 -1.39 8.40
CA PRO A 154 -21.37 -2.55 7.82
C PRO A 154 -21.09 -2.62 6.31
N VAL A 155 -20.70 -3.80 5.82
CA VAL A 155 -20.29 -4.03 4.43
C VAL A 155 -20.91 -5.28 3.82
N LYS A 156 -21.06 -5.26 2.50
CA LYS A 156 -21.19 -6.45 1.65
C LYS A 156 -19.82 -6.78 1.04
N ILE A 157 -19.49 -8.06 1.00
CA ILE A 157 -18.23 -8.59 0.45
C ILE A 157 -18.56 -9.52 -0.71
N GLU A 158 -17.95 -9.24 -1.86
CA GLU A 158 -18.07 -10.04 -3.08
C GLU A 158 -16.67 -10.39 -3.60
N ILE A 159 -16.47 -11.63 -4.03
CA ILE A 159 -15.21 -12.08 -4.64
C ILE A 159 -15.22 -11.67 -6.11
N ALA A 160 -14.16 -10.98 -6.54
CA ALA A 160 -13.97 -10.56 -7.92
C ALA A 160 -13.30 -11.70 -8.72
N ILE A 161 -14.01 -12.20 -9.73
CA ILE A 161 -13.58 -13.27 -10.62
C ILE A 161 -13.28 -12.64 -11.98
N LYS A 162 -12.02 -12.68 -12.41
CA LYS A 162 -11.60 -12.04 -13.67
C LYS A 162 -12.34 -12.69 -14.83
N LYS A 163 -12.96 -11.90 -15.71
CA LYS A 163 -13.52 -12.39 -16.96
C LYS A 163 -12.38 -12.83 -17.88
N GLU A 164 -12.56 -13.96 -18.52
CA GLU A 164 -11.67 -14.37 -19.60
C GLU A 164 -11.84 -13.40 -20.77
N LYS A 165 -10.73 -12.95 -21.36
CA LYS A 165 -10.79 -12.28 -22.64
C LYS A 165 -11.09 -13.36 -23.67
N LYS A 166 -12.25 -13.29 -24.31
CA LYS A 166 -12.49 -14.02 -25.56
C LYS A 166 -11.54 -13.51 -26.64
#